data_AF-A0A223CX20-F1
#
_entry.id   AF-A0A223CX20-F1
#
_cell.length_a   1.000
_cell.length_b   1.000
_cell.length_c   1.000
_cell.angle_alpha   90.00
_cell.angle_beta   90.00
_cell.angle_gamma   90.00
#
_symmetry.space_group_name_H-M   'P 1'
#
loop_
_entity.id
_entity.type
_entity.pdbx_description
1 polymer ?
#
loop_
_entity_poly.entity_id
_entity_poly.type
_entity_poly.pdbx_seq_one_letter_code
_entity_poly.pdbx_strand_id
1 'polypeptide(L)'
;MTSVQNMEQKMIASMQKRTGRTLEEWMEKARRDGIPDGKGRLKWLKEMYGLGQSTAYVILNHLDGTSLSSIYSDGDKLVADQFQGENAELRALYDFVKAEIEELGDGVSARPCKTYVPFYKKRQFAIVKPYRGKLHVGLALPDAVSSERLESAKGLGFTDRVKLKFSLEKPEELDAELRALLQLAYESN
;
A
#
# COMPACT_ATOMS: atom_id res chain seq x y z
N MET A 1 -2.79 17.65 -13.38
CA MET A 1 -1.58 17.27 -12.62
C MET A 1 -2.01 16.67 -11.30
N THR A 2 -1.71 15.40 -11.06
CA THR A 2 -2.15 14.70 -9.84
C THR A 2 -1.37 15.18 -8.62
N SER A 3 -1.94 15.06 -7.40
CA SER A 3 -1.27 15.44 -6.15
C SER A 3 0.09 14.76 -5.96
N VAL A 4 0.31 13.59 -6.57
CA VAL A 4 1.56 12.82 -6.51
C VAL A 4 2.66 13.45 -7.37
N GLN A 5 2.34 13.90 -8.58
CA GLN A 5 3.30 14.62 -9.45
C GLN A 5 3.82 15.90 -8.77
N ASN A 6 2.92 16.63 -8.08
CA ASN A 6 3.27 17.83 -7.34
C ASN A 6 4.19 17.52 -6.14
N MET A 7 3.97 16.39 -5.44
CA MET A 7 4.82 15.96 -4.33
C MET A 7 6.23 15.55 -4.79
N GLU A 8 6.36 14.78 -5.87
CA GLU A 8 7.66 14.37 -6.41
C GLU A 8 8.50 15.59 -6.84
N GLN A 9 7.90 16.54 -7.56
CA GLN A 9 8.58 17.79 -7.95
C GLN A 9 9.05 18.60 -6.73
N LYS A 10 8.24 18.71 -5.68
CA LYS A 10 8.64 19.36 -4.42
C LYS A 10 9.78 18.62 -3.71
N MET A 11 9.79 17.30 -3.77
CA MET A 11 10.89 16.49 -3.22
C MET A 11 12.19 16.72 -4.00
N ILE A 12 12.13 16.76 -5.33
CA ILE A 12 13.30 17.03 -6.18
C ILE A 12 13.82 18.46 -5.94
N ALA A 13 12.93 19.45 -5.92
CA ALA A 13 13.30 20.85 -5.67
C ALA A 13 13.93 21.08 -4.28
N SER A 14 13.52 20.28 -3.27
CA SER A 14 14.11 20.34 -1.92
C SER A 14 15.28 19.39 -1.71
N MET A 15 15.61 18.52 -2.68
CA MET A 15 16.62 17.46 -2.55
C MET A 15 18.03 18.04 -2.38
N GLN A 16 18.39 19.03 -3.20
CA GLN A 16 19.70 19.68 -3.15
C GLN A 16 19.94 20.32 -1.79
N LYS A 17 18.94 21.03 -1.24
CA LYS A 17 19.03 21.63 0.10
C LYS A 17 19.19 20.60 1.21
N ARG A 18 18.58 19.42 1.07
CA ARG A 18 18.58 18.36 2.09
C ARG A 18 19.79 17.43 2.03
N THR A 19 20.35 17.22 0.85
CA THR A 19 21.38 16.19 0.61
C THR A 19 22.66 16.73 0.01
N GLY A 20 22.71 18.02 -0.30
CA GLY A 20 23.86 18.69 -0.92
C GLY A 20 24.04 18.38 -2.41
N ARG A 21 23.18 17.56 -3.02
CA ARG A 21 23.24 17.17 -4.43
C ARG A 21 21.87 17.19 -5.10
N THR A 22 21.86 17.51 -6.39
CA THR A 22 20.67 17.40 -7.25
C THR A 22 20.35 15.94 -7.55
N LEU A 23 19.16 15.70 -8.09
CA LEU A 23 18.77 14.36 -8.53
C LEU A 23 19.72 13.81 -9.61
N GLU A 24 20.09 14.63 -10.58
CA GLU A 24 20.99 14.24 -11.68
C GLU A 24 22.38 13.83 -11.15
N GLU A 25 22.94 14.63 -10.23
CA GLU A 25 24.22 14.32 -9.56
C GLU A 25 24.14 13.00 -8.77
N TRP A 26 23.01 12.73 -8.11
CA TRP A 26 22.81 11.46 -7.41
C TRP A 26 22.71 10.27 -8.37
N MET A 27 22.01 10.42 -9.50
CA MET A 27 21.91 9.37 -10.51
C MET A 27 23.27 9.08 -11.14
N GLU A 28 24.02 10.11 -11.51
CA GLU A 28 25.36 9.96 -12.07
C GLU A 28 26.30 9.28 -11.07
N LYS A 29 26.27 9.73 -9.81
CA LYS A 29 27.07 9.11 -8.75
C LYS A 29 26.67 7.65 -8.51
N ALA A 30 25.38 7.32 -8.47
CA ALA A 30 24.92 5.95 -8.29
C ALA A 30 25.36 5.02 -9.45
N ARG A 31 25.34 5.51 -10.70
CA ARG A 31 25.85 4.77 -11.86
C ARG A 31 27.36 4.58 -11.77
N ARG A 32 28.10 5.64 -11.44
CA ARG A 32 29.57 5.62 -11.33
C ARG A 32 30.05 4.65 -10.23
N ASP A 33 29.36 4.62 -9.10
CA ASP A 33 29.71 3.81 -7.95
C ASP A 33 29.16 2.37 -8.07
N GLY A 34 28.54 2.01 -9.20
CA GLY A 34 28.11 0.65 -9.49
C GLY A 34 26.91 0.19 -8.65
N ILE A 35 25.83 0.98 -8.65
CA ILE A 35 24.57 0.57 -8.01
C ILE A 35 24.18 -0.86 -8.45
N PRO A 36 23.88 -1.77 -7.50
CA PRO A 36 23.59 -3.17 -7.82
C PRO A 36 22.29 -3.32 -8.61
N ASP A 37 22.04 -4.47 -9.24
CA ASP A 37 20.76 -4.77 -9.88
C ASP A 37 19.75 -5.39 -8.90
N GLY A 38 18.45 -5.18 -9.16
CA GLY A 38 17.36 -5.86 -8.45
C GLY A 38 17.05 -5.32 -7.03
N LYS A 39 16.59 -6.20 -6.14
CA LYS A 39 15.93 -5.85 -4.86
C LYS A 39 16.84 -5.18 -3.82
N GLY A 40 18.17 -5.15 -4.03
CA GLY A 40 19.15 -4.58 -3.09
C GLY A 40 19.40 -3.08 -3.22
N ARG A 41 18.94 -2.46 -4.31
CA ARG A 41 19.26 -1.08 -4.70
C ARG A 41 18.88 -0.03 -3.66
N LEU A 42 17.69 -0.16 -3.07
CA LEU A 42 17.20 0.76 -2.05
C LEU A 42 18.06 0.72 -0.79
N LYS A 43 18.41 -0.49 -0.34
CA LYS A 43 19.27 -0.68 0.83
C LYS A 43 20.66 -0.09 0.58
N TRP A 44 21.22 -0.36 -0.60
CA TRP A 44 22.52 0.15 -1.02
C TRP A 44 22.59 1.69 -1.02
N LEU A 45 21.60 2.39 -1.60
CA LEU A 45 21.57 3.86 -1.58
C LEU A 45 21.48 4.44 -0.17
N LYS A 46 20.77 3.76 0.74
CA LYS A 46 20.67 4.18 2.14
C LYS A 46 21.98 3.97 2.89
N GLU A 47 22.64 2.83 2.69
CA GLU A 47 23.86 2.47 3.41
C GLU A 47 25.09 3.21 2.88
N MET A 48 25.25 3.31 1.56
CA MET A 48 26.40 3.97 0.94
C MET A 48 26.38 5.49 1.09
N TYR A 49 25.20 6.10 1.09
CA TYR A 49 25.05 7.56 1.02
C TYR A 49 24.26 8.18 2.17
N GLY A 50 23.81 7.38 3.14
CA GLY A 50 23.01 7.86 4.26
C GLY A 50 21.65 8.45 3.85
N LEU A 51 21.14 8.09 2.67
CA LEU A 51 19.93 8.68 2.12
C LEU A 51 18.68 8.21 2.88
N GLY A 52 17.74 9.14 3.09
CA GLY A 52 16.40 8.80 3.59
C GLY A 52 15.60 7.99 2.55
N GLN A 53 14.62 7.21 3.02
CA GLN A 53 13.81 6.32 2.17
C GLN A 53 13.19 7.05 0.97
N SER A 54 12.61 8.23 1.19
CA SER A 54 11.97 9.01 0.12
C SER A 54 12.95 9.45 -0.97
N THR A 55 14.11 10.00 -0.57
CA THR A 55 15.14 10.44 -1.52
C THR A 55 15.71 9.26 -2.31
N ALA A 56 16.02 8.15 -1.64
CA ALA A 56 16.51 6.95 -2.31
C ALA A 56 15.49 6.41 -3.33
N TYR A 57 14.20 6.42 -3.00
CA TYR A 57 13.14 6.02 -3.93
C TYR A 57 13.05 6.91 -5.17
N VAL A 58 13.12 8.25 -5.01
CA VAL A 58 13.10 9.18 -6.15
C VAL A 58 14.27 8.90 -7.09
N ILE A 59 15.48 8.71 -6.55
CA ILE A 59 16.68 8.39 -7.35
C ILE A 59 16.49 7.07 -8.11
N LEU A 60 15.99 6.01 -7.46
CA LEU A 60 15.77 4.73 -8.12
C LEU A 60 14.75 4.82 -9.24
N ASN A 61 13.61 5.46 -9.01
CA ASN A 61 12.56 5.55 -10.01
C ASN A 61 13.07 6.27 -11.26
N HIS A 62 13.79 7.39 -11.07
CA HIS A 62 14.39 8.13 -12.17
C HIS A 62 15.54 7.37 -12.86
N LEU A 63 16.33 6.58 -12.13
CA LEU A 63 17.32 5.68 -12.74
C LEU A 63 16.66 4.62 -13.63
N ASP A 64 15.47 4.16 -13.24
CA ASP A 64 14.68 3.15 -13.97
C ASP A 64 13.80 3.76 -15.08
N GLY A 65 13.92 5.06 -15.34
CA GLY A 65 13.09 5.76 -16.34
C GLY A 65 11.61 5.86 -15.96
N THR A 66 11.29 5.67 -14.68
CA THR A 66 9.93 5.78 -14.12
C THR A 66 9.82 7.01 -13.23
N SER A 67 8.58 7.34 -12.85
CA SER A 67 8.29 8.38 -11.84
C SER A 67 7.53 7.75 -10.68
N LEU A 68 7.61 8.35 -9.49
CA LEU A 68 6.70 7.99 -8.39
C LEU A 68 5.24 8.12 -8.84
N SER A 69 4.95 9.12 -9.68
CA SER A 69 3.64 9.19 -10.34
C SER A 69 3.33 7.88 -11.04
N SER A 70 4.16 7.36 -11.93
CA SER A 70 3.86 6.14 -12.70
C SER A 70 3.64 4.90 -11.82
N ILE A 71 4.28 4.78 -10.65
CA ILE A 71 4.11 3.65 -9.74
C ILE A 71 2.76 3.72 -8.99
N TYR A 72 2.34 4.92 -8.60
CA TYR A 72 1.10 5.13 -7.84
C TYR A 72 -0.10 5.50 -8.74
N SER A 73 0.13 5.80 -10.01
CA SER A 73 -0.93 6.02 -11.02
C SER A 73 -1.54 4.71 -11.49
N ASP A 74 -0.78 3.62 -11.38
CA ASP A 74 -1.17 2.30 -11.86
C ASP A 74 -1.48 1.40 -10.65
N GLY A 75 -2.53 1.79 -9.91
CA GLY A 75 -3.02 1.03 -8.75
C GLY A 75 -3.29 -0.43 -9.10
N ASP A 76 -3.73 -0.69 -10.33
CA ASP A 76 -3.98 -2.04 -10.85
C ASP A 76 -2.70 -2.85 -11.00
N LYS A 77 -1.57 -2.24 -11.39
CA LYS A 77 -0.27 -2.91 -11.41
C LYS A 77 0.25 -3.25 -10.02
N LEU A 78 0.04 -2.36 -9.04
CA LEU A 78 0.39 -2.63 -7.63
C LEU A 78 -0.47 -3.76 -7.03
N VAL A 79 -1.75 -3.85 -7.42
CA VAL A 79 -2.62 -4.98 -7.07
C VAL A 79 -2.15 -6.24 -7.78
N ALA A 80 -1.88 -6.17 -9.09
CA ALA A 80 -1.41 -7.31 -9.86
C ALA A 80 -0.12 -7.92 -9.27
N ASP A 81 0.84 -7.09 -8.86
CA ASP A 81 2.08 -7.56 -8.23
C ASP A 81 1.85 -8.22 -6.85
N GLN A 82 0.80 -7.85 -6.11
CA GLN A 82 0.44 -8.48 -4.83
C GLN A 82 -0.19 -9.86 -5.00
N PHE A 83 -0.90 -10.07 -6.11
CA PHE A 83 -1.64 -11.28 -6.42
C PHE A 83 -0.97 -12.10 -7.54
N GLN A 84 0.37 -12.12 -7.56
CA GLN A 84 1.17 -13.03 -8.40
C GLN A 84 1.65 -14.24 -7.59
N GLY A 85 1.98 -15.33 -8.29
CA GLY A 85 2.53 -16.54 -7.69
C GLY A 85 1.55 -17.22 -6.72
N GLU A 86 1.99 -17.47 -5.49
CA GLU A 86 1.22 -18.15 -4.44
C GLU A 86 -0.07 -17.43 -4.03
N ASN A 87 -0.19 -16.14 -4.34
CA ASN A 87 -1.39 -15.33 -4.03
C ASN A 87 -2.29 -15.14 -5.26
N ALA A 88 -2.00 -15.78 -6.40
CA ALA A 88 -2.81 -15.62 -7.62
C ALA A 88 -4.26 -16.08 -7.43
N GLU A 89 -4.47 -17.14 -6.66
CA GLU A 89 -5.80 -17.67 -6.35
C GLU A 89 -6.61 -16.71 -5.46
N LEU A 90 -5.93 -15.88 -4.66
CA LEU A 90 -6.57 -14.87 -3.83
C LEU A 90 -7.05 -13.65 -4.63
N ARG A 91 -6.67 -13.53 -5.91
CA ARG A 91 -7.07 -12.39 -6.74
C ARG A 91 -8.59 -12.31 -6.89
N ALA A 92 -9.23 -13.43 -7.22
CA ALA A 92 -10.68 -13.48 -7.39
C ALA A 92 -11.42 -13.14 -6.08
N LEU A 93 -10.89 -13.62 -4.95
CA LEU A 93 -11.42 -13.29 -3.62
C LEU A 93 -11.24 -11.81 -3.29
N TYR A 94 -10.08 -11.23 -3.63
CA TYR A 94 -9.84 -9.80 -3.47
C TYR A 94 -10.79 -8.97 -4.32
N ASP A 95 -10.97 -9.31 -5.59
CA ASP A 95 -11.86 -8.58 -6.50
C ASP A 95 -13.31 -8.64 -5.99
N PHE A 96 -13.75 -9.79 -5.46
CA PHE A 96 -15.04 -9.96 -4.81
C PHE A 96 -15.20 -9.06 -3.57
N VAL A 97 -14.25 -9.11 -2.63
CA VAL A 97 -14.27 -8.28 -1.42
C VAL A 97 -14.18 -6.78 -1.76
N LYS A 98 -13.39 -6.43 -2.78
CA LYS A 98 -13.29 -5.05 -3.28
C LYS A 98 -14.65 -4.56 -3.78
N ALA A 99 -15.35 -5.36 -4.59
CA ALA A 99 -16.68 -5.01 -5.08
C ALA A 99 -17.67 -4.79 -3.93
N GLU A 100 -17.71 -5.70 -2.96
CA GLU A 100 -18.56 -5.58 -1.76
C GLU A 100 -18.24 -4.31 -0.96
N ILE A 101 -16.96 -3.96 -0.81
CA ILE A 101 -16.54 -2.73 -0.12
C ILE A 101 -16.93 -1.48 -0.90
N GLU A 102 -16.83 -1.50 -2.23
CA GLU A 102 -17.24 -0.39 -3.09
C GLU A 102 -18.76 -0.22 -3.14
N GLU A 103 -19.53 -1.30 -2.98
CA GLU A 103 -21.00 -1.27 -2.88
C GLU A 103 -21.51 -0.69 -1.55
N LEU A 104 -20.68 -0.58 -0.51
CA LEU A 104 -21.08 0.03 0.77
C LEU A 104 -21.50 1.51 0.65
N GLY A 105 -21.01 2.21 -0.38
CA GLY A 105 -21.56 3.50 -0.77
C GLY A 105 -20.57 4.45 -1.41
N ASP A 106 -21.10 5.61 -1.82
CA ASP A 106 -20.34 6.63 -2.53
C ASP A 106 -19.20 7.22 -1.68
N GLY A 107 -18.03 7.35 -2.30
CA GLY A 107 -16.84 7.94 -1.68
C GLY A 107 -15.82 6.93 -1.17
N VAL A 108 -16.02 5.63 -1.41
CA VAL A 108 -14.98 4.62 -1.21
C VAL A 108 -13.86 4.82 -2.24
N SER A 109 -12.64 4.93 -1.75
CA SER A 109 -11.42 5.04 -2.55
C SER A 109 -10.40 4.02 -2.07
N ALA A 110 -10.11 3.05 -2.94
CA ALA A 110 -8.98 2.14 -2.77
C ALA A 110 -7.67 2.85 -3.14
N ARG A 111 -6.65 2.75 -2.29
CA ARG A 111 -5.31 3.30 -2.57
C ARG A 111 -4.25 2.20 -2.47
N PRO A 112 -4.13 1.33 -3.48
CA PRO A 112 -3.19 0.21 -3.44
C PRO A 112 -1.78 0.65 -3.03
N CYS A 113 -1.26 0.00 -1.98
CA CYS A 113 0.14 0.10 -1.59
C CYS A 113 0.85 -1.19 -2.03
N LYS A 114 2.18 -1.24 -1.94
CA LYS A 114 2.96 -2.40 -2.41
C LYS A 114 2.63 -3.74 -1.74
N THR A 115 2.10 -3.72 -0.52
CA THR A 115 1.96 -4.91 0.33
C THR A 115 0.57 -5.08 0.93
N TYR A 116 -0.31 -4.11 0.72
CA TYR A 116 -1.70 -4.13 1.17
C TYR A 116 -2.49 -3.07 0.39
N VAL A 117 -3.82 -3.22 0.37
CA VAL A 117 -4.75 -2.28 -0.24
C VAL A 117 -5.62 -1.65 0.83
N PRO A 118 -5.31 -0.41 1.26
CA PRO A 118 -6.16 0.36 2.15
C PRO A 118 -7.36 0.98 1.41
N PHE A 119 -8.52 0.96 2.06
CA PHE A 119 -9.77 1.57 1.62
C PHE A 119 -10.12 2.77 2.50
N TYR A 120 -10.50 3.86 1.85
CA TYR A 120 -10.77 5.14 2.48
C TYR A 120 -12.16 5.64 2.10
N LYS A 121 -12.81 6.34 3.02
CA LYS A 121 -13.94 7.21 2.73
C LYS A 121 -13.52 8.66 2.95
N LYS A 122 -13.66 9.15 4.19
CA LYS A 122 -12.93 10.33 4.69
C LYS A 122 -11.63 9.94 5.40
N ARG A 123 -11.68 8.81 6.11
CA ARG A 123 -10.55 8.20 6.81
C ARG A 123 -10.44 6.73 6.40
N GLN A 124 -9.33 6.10 6.74
CA GLN A 124 -9.10 4.68 6.48
C GLN A 124 -10.08 3.85 7.32
N PHE A 125 -10.92 3.06 6.67
CA PHE A 125 -11.91 2.23 7.34
C PHE A 125 -11.65 0.72 7.17
N ALA A 126 -11.00 0.33 6.08
CA ALA A 126 -10.62 -1.06 5.84
C ALA A 126 -9.22 -1.18 5.21
N ILE A 127 -8.59 -2.34 5.41
CA ILE A 127 -7.32 -2.72 4.76
C ILE A 127 -7.46 -4.16 4.32
N VAL A 128 -7.14 -4.44 3.07
CA VAL A 128 -7.08 -5.80 2.54
C VAL A 128 -5.64 -6.16 2.26
N LYS A 129 -5.19 -7.33 2.72
CA LYS A 129 -3.82 -7.81 2.55
C LYS A 129 -3.78 -9.31 2.31
N PRO A 130 -3.22 -9.79 1.20
CA PRO A 130 -2.89 -11.20 1.05
C PRO A 130 -1.69 -11.54 1.95
N TYR A 131 -1.80 -12.59 2.76
CA TYR A 131 -0.70 -13.08 3.59
C TYR A 131 -0.88 -14.57 3.90
N ARG A 132 0.19 -15.36 3.73
CA ARG A 132 0.22 -16.82 3.99
C ARG A 132 -0.94 -17.59 3.34
N GLY A 133 -1.28 -17.26 2.09
CA GLY A 133 -2.34 -17.95 1.35
C GLY A 133 -3.77 -17.60 1.79
N LYS A 134 -3.96 -16.56 2.62
CA LYS A 134 -5.28 -16.05 3.01
C LYS A 134 -5.41 -14.56 2.71
N LEU A 135 -6.63 -14.11 2.47
CA LEU A 135 -6.95 -12.70 2.36
C LEU A 135 -7.33 -12.15 3.74
N HIS A 136 -6.48 -11.31 4.31
CA HIS A 136 -6.77 -10.65 5.58
C HIS A 136 -7.46 -9.31 5.33
N VAL A 137 -8.62 -9.12 5.94
CA VAL A 137 -9.38 -7.88 5.89
C VAL A 137 -9.37 -7.27 7.29
N GLY A 138 -8.63 -6.19 7.46
CA GLY A 138 -8.62 -5.38 8.67
C GLY A 138 -9.72 -4.33 8.63
N LEU A 139 -10.41 -4.13 9.75
CA LEU A 139 -11.45 -3.12 9.92
C LEU A 139 -11.07 -2.09 11.00
N ALA A 140 -11.37 -0.82 10.73
CA ALA A 140 -11.32 0.24 11.73
C ALA A 140 -12.68 0.39 12.42
N LEU A 141 -12.93 -0.49 13.39
CA LEU A 141 -14.15 -0.50 14.19
C LEU A 141 -13.99 0.34 15.47
N PRO A 142 -15.09 0.89 16.01
CA PRO A 142 -15.10 1.45 17.36
C PRO A 142 -14.68 0.40 18.40
N ASP A 143 -14.01 0.82 19.48
CA ASP A 143 -13.48 -0.08 20.52
C ASP A 143 -14.56 -0.93 21.23
N ALA A 144 -15.84 -0.54 21.12
CA ALA A 144 -16.98 -1.26 21.67
C ALA A 144 -17.41 -2.48 20.83
N VAL A 145 -16.92 -2.63 19.60
CA VAL A 145 -17.32 -3.71 18.69
C VAL A 145 -16.30 -4.83 18.74
N SER A 146 -16.75 -6.01 19.15
CA SER A 146 -15.97 -7.24 19.08
C SER A 146 -16.87 -8.39 18.62
N SER A 147 -16.34 -9.28 17.80
CA SER A 147 -16.98 -10.51 17.36
C SER A 147 -15.96 -11.64 17.49
N GLU A 148 -16.43 -12.87 17.75
CA GLU A 148 -15.57 -14.06 17.79
C GLU A 148 -14.89 -14.34 16.42
N ARG A 149 -15.48 -13.83 15.34
CA ARG A 149 -14.91 -13.88 13.98
C ARG A 149 -13.78 -12.87 13.77
N LEU A 150 -13.64 -11.89 14.66
CA LEU A 150 -12.62 -10.87 14.58
C LEU A 150 -11.41 -11.24 15.42
N GLU A 151 -10.27 -11.34 14.76
CA GLU A 151 -8.97 -11.53 15.38
C GLU A 151 -8.24 -10.19 15.55
N SER A 152 -7.24 -10.18 16.42
CA SER A 152 -6.33 -9.04 16.49
C SER A 152 -5.56 -8.86 15.19
N ALA A 153 -5.58 -7.66 14.63
CA ALA A 153 -4.79 -7.29 13.45
C ALA A 153 -3.31 -7.05 13.75
N LYS A 154 -2.90 -7.22 15.01
CA LYS A 154 -1.53 -7.03 15.48
C LYS A 154 -0.57 -7.96 14.72
N GLY A 155 0.53 -7.41 14.22
CA GLY A 155 1.56 -8.16 13.49
C GLY A 155 1.42 -8.16 11.96
N LEU A 156 0.30 -7.66 11.39
CA LEU A 156 0.18 -7.51 9.93
C LEU A 156 0.73 -6.18 9.38
N GLY A 157 1.14 -5.26 10.26
CA GLY A 157 1.59 -3.92 9.88
C GLY A 157 0.45 -3.00 9.44
N PHE A 158 -0.77 -3.28 9.91
CA PHE A 158 -1.91 -2.38 9.73
C PHE A 158 -1.73 -1.12 10.59
N THR A 159 -2.48 -0.07 10.26
CA THR A 159 -2.45 1.19 11.02
C THR A 159 -3.09 1.00 12.40
N ASP A 160 -2.72 1.83 13.39
CA ASP A 160 -3.25 1.73 14.77
C ASP A 160 -4.77 1.83 14.88
N ARG A 161 -5.43 2.33 13.83
CA ARG A 161 -6.89 2.42 13.72
C ARG A 161 -7.53 1.07 13.41
N VAL A 162 -6.82 0.21 12.70
CA VAL A 162 -7.30 -1.09 12.23
C VAL A 162 -6.80 -2.15 13.20
N LYS A 163 -7.51 -2.28 14.32
CA LYS A 163 -7.14 -3.18 15.43
C LYS A 163 -7.67 -4.59 15.24
N LEU A 164 -8.76 -4.76 14.50
CA LEU A 164 -9.45 -6.02 14.29
C LEU A 164 -9.37 -6.44 12.83
N LYS A 165 -9.31 -7.75 12.59
CA LYS A 165 -9.31 -8.34 11.25
C LYS A 165 -10.12 -9.63 11.21
N PHE A 166 -10.52 -10.02 10.03
CA PHE A 166 -10.89 -11.40 9.72
C PHE A 166 -10.03 -11.89 8.55
N SER A 167 -9.97 -13.20 8.34
CA SER A 167 -9.31 -13.80 7.19
C SER A 167 -10.30 -14.61 6.38
N LEU A 168 -10.17 -14.50 5.06
CA LEU A 168 -10.95 -15.26 4.11
C LEU A 168 -10.00 -16.10 3.26
N GLU A 169 -10.35 -17.35 3.07
CA GLU A 169 -9.79 -18.25 2.06
C GLU A 169 -10.74 -18.35 0.86
N LYS A 170 -12.06 -18.20 1.09
CA LYS A 170 -13.09 -18.30 0.05
C LYS A 170 -14.11 -17.17 0.12
N PRO A 171 -14.78 -16.84 -1.00
CA PRO A 171 -15.83 -15.82 -1.03
C PRO A 171 -17.02 -16.18 -0.13
N GLU A 172 -17.31 -17.47 0.01
CA GLU A 172 -18.41 -18.03 0.81
C GLU A 172 -18.27 -17.73 2.31
N GLU A 173 -17.04 -17.49 2.78
CA GLU A 173 -16.79 -17.14 4.18
C GLU A 173 -17.21 -15.71 4.51
N LEU A 174 -17.44 -14.86 3.49
CA LEU A 174 -18.00 -13.52 3.68
C LEU A 174 -19.52 -13.57 3.88
N ASP A 175 -19.90 -13.98 5.09
CA ASP A 175 -21.29 -14.05 5.54
C ASP A 175 -21.91 -12.69 5.86
N ALA A 176 -23.20 -12.70 6.22
CA ALA A 176 -23.93 -11.49 6.59
C ALA A 176 -23.35 -10.77 7.82
N GLU A 177 -22.71 -11.50 8.75
CA GLU A 177 -22.10 -10.91 9.94
C GLU A 177 -20.86 -10.10 9.54
N LEU A 178 -19.97 -10.67 8.73
CA LEU A 178 -18.78 -9.95 8.24
C LEU A 178 -19.13 -8.76 7.36
N ARG A 179 -20.18 -8.87 6.53
CA ARG A 179 -20.73 -7.74 5.75
C ARG A 179 -21.25 -6.63 6.67
N ALA A 180 -21.98 -6.98 7.72
CA ALA A 180 -22.47 -6.00 8.70
C ALA A 180 -21.31 -5.30 9.43
N LEU A 181 -20.24 -6.02 9.76
CA LEU A 181 -19.03 -5.45 10.36
C LEU A 181 -18.30 -4.50 9.39
N LEU A 182 -18.19 -4.86 8.11
CA LEU A 182 -17.65 -3.99 7.06
C LEU A 182 -18.47 -2.70 6.92
N GLN A 183 -19.80 -2.82 6.89
CA GLN A 183 -20.70 -1.68 6.83
C GLN A 183 -20.54 -0.79 8.07
N LEU A 184 -20.47 -1.37 9.26
CA LEU A 184 -20.27 -0.62 10.50
C LEU A 184 -18.95 0.15 10.51
N ALA A 185 -17.87 -0.46 10.00
CA ALA A 185 -16.58 0.21 9.83
C ALA A 185 -16.68 1.38 8.85
N TYR A 186 -17.43 1.21 7.74
CA TYR A 186 -17.67 2.24 6.74
C TYR A 186 -18.54 3.40 7.26
N GLU A 187 -19.56 3.12 8.06
CA GLU A 187 -20.45 4.13 8.65
C GLU A 187 -19.74 4.92 9.76
N SER A 188 -18.83 4.27 10.49
CA SER A 188 -18.10 4.88 11.60
C SER A 188 -16.93 5.79 11.18
N ASN A 189 -16.59 5.90 9.88
CA ASN A 189 -15.42 6.63 9.36
C ASN A 189 -15.73 7.57 8.19
#